data_AF-C7J0D6-F1
#
_entry.id   AF-C7J0D6-F1
#
_cell.length_a   1.000
_cell.length_b   1.000
_cell.length_c   1.000
_cell.angle_alpha   90.00
_cell.angle_beta   90.00
_cell.angle_gamma   90.00
#
_symmetry.space_group_name_H-M   'P 1'
#
loop_
_entity.id
_entity.type
_entity.pdbx_description
1 polymer ?
#
loop_
_entity_poly.entity_id
_entity_poly.type
_entity_poly.pdbx_seq_one_letter_code
_entity_poly.pdbx_strand_id
1 'polypeptide(L)'
;GDIPSDCATFGESDVLVQALHEKMEALMLFSQEQERYLLEKQRNQIVIEELQKNLSQVKEEKVKILVELAKLKEEYLMLKGNSTPKDGHGAVDNMKIIPAHDRQGMFKTIMNRTSLRHWIKKENTNIGHECSDENVHTVRKHHSEDLARVKAENAALLESVATMEHLTSSVHRLHIVLMKAFEDVKSAHSLESTYEALNSLITEANLMKTALGVALPVSWLGDSSDAITSDALYDPSESPKSSKSEKQDPLSSAGMEMVELLILAADILKDSFILNNK
;
A
#
# COMPACT_ATOMS: atom_id res chain seq x y z
N GLY A 1 -47.91 33.39 55.57
CA GLY A 1 -48.78 32.92 54.48
C GLY A 1 -47.92 32.78 53.26
N ASP A 2 -47.58 31.54 52.97
CA ASP A 2 -47.29 30.88 51.70
C ASP A 2 -46.38 31.55 50.65
N ILE A 3 -45.31 30.81 50.41
CA ILE A 3 -44.29 30.93 49.37
C ILE A 3 -44.94 30.66 48.00
N PRO A 4 -44.57 31.39 46.94
CA PRO A 4 -45.12 31.17 45.61
C PRO A 4 -44.54 29.87 45.03
N SER A 5 -45.43 28.91 44.79
CA SER A 5 -45.17 27.67 44.06
C SER A 5 -45.38 27.93 42.56
N ASP A 6 -44.34 28.33 41.84
CA ASP A 6 -44.31 28.25 40.38
C ASP A 6 -42.89 28.49 39.84
N CYS A 7 -41.98 27.50 39.95
CA CYS A 7 -40.70 27.53 39.22
C CYS A 7 -39.96 26.18 39.25
N ALA A 8 -40.57 25.08 38.77
CA ALA A 8 -39.83 23.82 38.63
C ALA A 8 -40.22 22.95 37.43
N THR A 9 -41.34 23.22 36.75
CA THR A 9 -41.89 22.33 35.72
C THR A 9 -41.43 22.63 34.30
N PHE A 10 -40.86 23.81 34.02
CA PHE A 10 -40.43 24.18 32.66
C PHE A 10 -39.12 23.49 32.22
N GLY A 11 -38.24 23.10 33.16
CA GLY A 11 -36.96 22.46 32.83
C GLY A 11 -37.07 21.03 32.31
N GLU A 12 -38.04 20.25 32.78
CA GLU A 12 -38.22 18.86 32.33
C GLU A 12 -38.76 18.79 30.89
N SER A 13 -39.60 19.75 30.49
CA SER A 13 -40.14 19.83 29.14
C SER A 13 -39.05 20.17 28.11
N ASP A 14 -38.18 21.13 28.41
CA ASP A 14 -37.09 21.51 27.50
C ASP A 14 -36.02 20.42 27.39
N VAL A 15 -35.71 19.74 28.51
CA VAL A 15 -34.83 18.55 28.51
C VAL A 15 -35.42 17.41 27.68
N LEU A 16 -36.74 17.20 27.75
CA LEU A 16 -37.42 16.19 26.94
C LEU A 16 -37.40 16.53 25.44
N VAL A 17 -37.65 17.79 25.07
CA VAL A 17 -37.59 18.26 23.67
C VAL A 17 -36.17 18.13 23.13
N GLN A 18 -35.16 18.51 23.92
CA GLN A 18 -33.75 18.34 23.56
C GLN A 18 -33.38 16.86 23.37
N ALA A 19 -33.79 15.98 24.30
CA ALA A 19 -33.52 14.55 24.19
C ALA A 19 -34.22 13.90 22.98
N LEU A 20 -35.43 14.37 22.62
CA LEU A 20 -36.13 13.92 21.42
C LEU A 20 -35.43 14.41 20.15
N HIS A 21 -34.95 15.65 20.15
CA HIS A 21 -34.19 16.22 19.04
C HIS A 21 -32.89 15.44 18.80
N GLU A 22 -32.10 15.21 19.85
CA GLU A 22 -30.86 14.44 19.78
C GLU A 22 -31.10 12.99 19.30
N LYS A 23 -32.18 12.35 19.76
CA LYS A 23 -32.57 11.02 19.26
C LYS A 23 -32.95 11.04 17.79
N MET A 24 -33.62 12.08 17.32
CA MET A 24 -33.98 12.25 15.92
C MET A 24 -32.74 12.44 15.04
N GLU A 25 -31.79 13.27 15.49
CA GLU A 25 -30.50 13.45 14.82
C GLU A 25 -29.69 12.14 14.77
N ALA A 26 -29.62 11.40 15.88
CA ALA A 26 -28.95 10.12 15.94
C ALA A 26 -29.59 9.08 14.99
N LEU A 27 -30.92 9.03 14.91
CA LEU A 27 -31.63 8.16 13.97
C LEU A 27 -31.40 8.55 12.50
N MET A 28 -31.34 9.85 12.20
CA MET A 28 -31.05 10.35 10.85
C MET A 28 -29.64 9.95 10.41
N LEU A 29 -28.64 10.16 11.28
CA LEU A 29 -27.26 9.73 11.02
C LEU A 29 -27.17 8.21 10.84
N PHE A 30 -27.87 7.44 11.69
CA PHE A 30 -27.92 5.99 11.57
C PHE A 30 -28.56 5.52 10.26
N SER A 31 -29.64 6.18 9.81
CA SER A 31 -30.29 5.90 8.52
C SER A 31 -29.34 6.18 7.35
N GLN A 32 -28.60 7.28 7.40
CA GLN A 32 -27.63 7.63 6.36
C GLN A 32 -26.47 6.63 6.29
N GLU A 33 -25.99 6.17 7.45
CA GLU A 33 -24.93 5.16 7.52
C GLU A 33 -25.40 3.81 6.96
N GLN A 34 -26.65 3.41 7.23
CA GLN A 34 -27.23 2.21 6.61
C GLN A 34 -27.30 2.31 5.09
N GLU A 35 -27.69 3.47 4.55
CA GLU A 35 -27.74 3.69 3.10
C GLU A 35 -26.33 3.60 2.48
N ARG A 36 -25.33 4.26 3.10
CA ARG A 36 -23.93 4.13 2.67
C ARG A 36 -23.46 2.69 2.69
N TYR A 37 -23.75 1.95 3.75
CA TYR A 37 -23.35 0.55 3.87
C TYR A 37 -23.93 -0.31 2.73
N LEU A 38 -25.20 -0.11 2.37
CA LEU A 38 -25.84 -0.86 1.27
C LEU A 38 -25.23 -0.52 -0.10
N LEU A 39 -25.00 0.77 -0.38
CA LEU A 39 -24.37 1.21 -1.62
C LEU A 39 -22.94 0.69 -1.75
N GLU A 40 -22.16 0.75 -0.66
CA GLU A 40 -20.79 0.26 -0.60
C GLU A 40 -20.73 -1.25 -0.78
N LYS A 41 -21.67 -2.00 -0.19
CA LYS A 41 -21.82 -3.44 -0.41
C LYS A 41 -22.10 -3.76 -1.87
N GLN A 42 -22.98 -3.03 -2.54
CA GLN A 42 -23.27 -3.20 -3.96
C GLN A 42 -22.05 -2.88 -4.84
N ARG A 43 -21.34 -1.79 -4.54
CA ARG A 43 -20.10 -1.41 -5.23
C ARG A 43 -19.05 -2.51 -5.12
N ASN A 44 -18.84 -3.04 -3.92
CA ASN A 44 -17.89 -4.13 -3.68
C ASN A 44 -18.28 -5.41 -4.43
N GLN A 45 -19.58 -5.73 -4.51
CA GLN A 45 -20.06 -6.87 -5.29
C GLN A 45 -19.70 -6.75 -6.78
N ILE A 46 -19.90 -5.57 -7.38
CA ILE A 46 -19.55 -5.32 -8.79
C ILE A 46 -18.04 -5.49 -9.02
N VAL A 47 -17.22 -4.91 -8.13
CA VAL A 47 -15.75 -5.02 -8.23
C VAL A 47 -15.29 -6.47 -8.12
N ILE A 48 -15.89 -7.25 -7.21
CA ILE A 48 -15.57 -8.68 -7.06
C ILE A 48 -15.92 -9.46 -8.34
N GLU A 49 -17.10 -9.22 -8.92
CA GLU A 49 -17.53 -9.88 -10.17
C GLU A 49 -16.60 -9.54 -11.34
N GLU A 50 -16.20 -8.27 -11.47
CA GLU A 50 -15.26 -7.83 -12.49
C GLU A 50 -13.88 -8.46 -12.33
N LEU A 51 -13.35 -8.51 -11.10
CA LEU A 51 -12.08 -9.17 -10.80
C LEU A 51 -12.13 -10.67 -11.12
N GLN A 52 -13.23 -11.35 -10.80
CA GLN A 52 -13.43 -12.76 -11.14
C GLN A 52 -13.48 -12.99 -12.66
N LYS A 53 -14.15 -12.10 -13.39
CA LYS A 53 -14.19 -12.14 -14.86
C LYS A 53 -12.80 -11.93 -15.46
N ASN A 54 -12.07 -10.92 -15.00
CA ASN A 54 -10.71 -10.61 -15.46
C ASN A 54 -9.75 -11.77 -15.19
N LEU A 55 -9.83 -12.37 -13.99
CA LEU A 55 -9.03 -13.54 -13.64
C LEU A 55 -9.33 -14.72 -14.57
N SER A 56 -10.61 -14.96 -14.87
CA SER A 56 -11.03 -16.02 -15.78
C SER A 56 -10.52 -15.80 -17.20
N GLN A 57 -10.61 -14.57 -17.71
CA GLN A 57 -10.08 -14.20 -19.04
C GLN A 57 -8.56 -14.37 -19.10
N VAL A 58 -7.81 -13.85 -18.13
CA VAL A 58 -6.34 -13.97 -18.10
C VAL A 58 -5.91 -15.43 -18.03
N LYS A 59 -6.65 -16.27 -17.27
CA LYS A 59 -6.41 -17.71 -17.22
C LYS A 59 -6.61 -18.36 -18.58
N GLU A 60 -7.70 -18.04 -19.28
CA GLU A 60 -8.00 -18.58 -20.61
C GLU A 60 -6.95 -18.16 -21.64
N GLU A 61 -6.59 -16.87 -21.68
CA GLU A 61 -5.55 -16.35 -22.55
C GLU A 61 -4.19 -17.03 -22.28
N LYS A 62 -3.81 -17.19 -21.01
CA LYS A 62 -2.58 -17.89 -20.62
C LYS A 62 -2.57 -19.33 -21.10
N VAL A 63 -3.67 -20.06 -20.90
CA VAL A 63 -3.80 -21.45 -21.37
C VAL A 63 -3.69 -21.52 -22.89
N LYS A 64 -4.35 -20.62 -23.62
CA LYS A 64 -4.26 -20.53 -25.08
C LYS A 64 -2.81 -20.32 -25.54
N ILE A 65 -2.08 -19.40 -24.92
CA ILE A 65 -0.68 -19.13 -25.26
C ILE A 65 0.21 -20.33 -24.94
N LEU A 66 0.02 -20.99 -23.80
CA LEU A 66 0.78 -22.18 -23.45
C LEU A 66 0.56 -23.32 -24.46
N VAL A 67 -0.68 -23.49 -24.93
CA VAL A 67 -1.01 -24.46 -25.99
C VAL A 67 -0.37 -24.06 -27.33
N GLU A 68 -0.44 -22.80 -27.73
CA GLU A 68 0.25 -22.31 -28.93
C GLU A 68 1.78 -22.50 -28.84
N LEU A 69 2.37 -22.29 -27.67
CA LEU A 69 3.80 -22.48 -27.41
C LEU A 69 4.19 -23.96 -27.46
N ALA A 70 3.35 -24.86 -26.96
CA ALA A 70 3.58 -26.30 -27.08
C ALA A 70 3.57 -26.75 -28.54
N LYS A 71 2.61 -26.28 -29.34
CA LYS A 71 2.55 -26.55 -30.79
C LYS A 71 3.76 -25.99 -31.53
N LEU A 72 4.18 -24.76 -31.18
CA LEU A 72 5.37 -24.15 -31.76
C LEU A 72 6.64 -24.96 -31.45
N LYS A 73 6.77 -25.45 -30.22
CA LYS A 73 7.89 -26.31 -29.82
C LYS A 73 7.91 -27.60 -30.64
N GLU A 74 6.76 -28.21 -30.87
CA GLU A 74 6.61 -29.39 -31.73
C GLU A 74 7.02 -29.11 -33.17
N GLU A 75 6.49 -28.06 -33.80
CA GLU A 75 6.87 -27.65 -35.17
C GLU A 75 8.37 -27.35 -35.30
N TYR A 76 8.95 -26.68 -34.31
CA TYR A 76 10.39 -26.42 -34.26
C TYR A 76 11.22 -27.69 -34.15
N LEU A 77 10.80 -28.64 -33.29
CA LEU A 77 11.48 -29.93 -33.14
C LEU A 77 11.38 -30.78 -34.40
N MET A 78 10.22 -30.81 -35.07
CA MET A 78 10.06 -31.46 -36.37
C MET A 78 11.00 -30.86 -37.41
N LEU A 79 11.10 -29.53 -37.47
CA LEU A 79 12.00 -28.87 -38.40
C LEU A 79 13.49 -29.13 -38.09
N LYS A 80 13.86 -29.18 -36.81
CA LYS A 80 15.22 -29.49 -36.37
C LYS A 80 15.61 -30.96 -36.62
N GLY A 81 14.66 -31.88 -36.39
CA GLY A 81 14.81 -33.32 -36.59
C GLY A 81 15.04 -33.74 -38.04
N ASN A 82 14.66 -32.89 -39.00
CA ASN A 82 14.84 -33.15 -40.43
C ASN A 82 16.24 -32.80 -40.95
N SER A 83 17.21 -32.50 -40.06
CA SER A 83 18.52 -31.96 -40.44
C SER A 83 19.74 -32.73 -39.94
N THR A 84 19.59 -33.99 -39.54
CA THR A 84 20.74 -34.89 -39.30
C THR A 84 21.09 -35.70 -40.54
N PRO A 85 22.18 -35.39 -41.27
CA PRO A 85 22.77 -36.33 -42.20
C PRO A 85 23.81 -37.22 -41.50
N LYS A 86 23.79 -38.50 -41.90
CA LYS A 86 24.82 -39.55 -41.83
C LYS A 86 24.61 -40.67 -40.79
N ASP A 87 24.87 -41.94 -41.13
CA ASP A 87 25.62 -42.47 -42.30
C ASP A 87 25.10 -43.85 -42.75
N GLY A 88 25.03 -44.04 -44.07
CA GLY A 88 24.56 -45.27 -44.70
C GLY A 88 24.45 -45.15 -46.22
N HIS A 89 25.59 -44.89 -46.88
CA HIS A 89 25.94 -45.14 -48.29
C HIS A 89 24.86 -45.09 -49.40
N GLY A 90 25.08 -44.21 -50.38
CA GLY A 90 24.79 -44.51 -51.80
C GLY A 90 23.95 -43.49 -52.58
N ALA A 91 24.65 -42.72 -53.42
CA ALA A 91 24.19 -42.12 -54.69
C ALA A 91 23.09 -41.03 -54.68
N VAL A 92 23.56 -39.82 -55.04
CA VAL A 92 22.92 -38.83 -55.93
C VAL A 92 21.44 -38.53 -55.70
N ASP A 93 21.12 -37.46 -54.96
CA ASP A 93 20.30 -36.35 -55.49
C ASP A 93 20.34 -35.12 -54.54
N ASN A 94 20.08 -33.96 -55.13
CA ASN A 94 20.05 -32.59 -54.60
C ASN A 94 19.55 -32.42 -53.15
N MET A 95 20.45 -32.39 -52.17
CA MET A 95 20.13 -31.96 -50.81
C MET A 95 20.64 -30.52 -50.60
N LYS A 96 19.82 -29.53 -50.96
CA LYS A 96 20.05 -28.12 -50.57
C LYS A 96 20.03 -28.03 -49.05
N ILE A 97 21.21 -27.93 -48.44
CA ILE A 97 21.36 -27.56 -47.04
C ILE A 97 20.73 -26.18 -46.88
N ILE A 98 19.59 -26.11 -46.19
CA ILE A 98 18.91 -24.86 -45.87
C ILE A 98 19.89 -23.99 -45.04
N PRO A 99 20.32 -22.81 -45.55
CA PRO A 99 21.26 -21.93 -44.84
C PRO A 99 20.69 -21.54 -43.47
N ALA A 100 21.55 -21.35 -42.48
CA ALA A 100 21.15 -20.94 -41.13
C ALA A 100 20.26 -19.67 -41.11
N HIS A 101 20.45 -18.78 -42.10
CA HIS A 101 19.65 -17.58 -42.32
C HIS A 101 18.17 -17.88 -42.62
N ASP A 102 17.88 -18.97 -43.34
CA ASP A 102 16.53 -19.36 -43.76
C ASP A 102 15.75 -20.01 -42.61
N ARG A 103 16.45 -20.67 -41.67
CA ARG A 103 15.86 -21.18 -40.42
C ARG A 103 15.38 -20.06 -39.50
N GLN A 104 16.12 -18.96 -39.42
CA GLN A 104 15.73 -17.78 -38.64
C GLN A 104 14.54 -17.05 -39.27
N GLY A 105 14.50 -16.96 -40.61
CA GLY A 105 13.37 -16.42 -41.36
C GLY A 105 12.10 -17.26 -41.18
N MET A 106 12.22 -18.58 -41.18
CA MET A 106 11.08 -19.48 -41.00
C MET A 106 10.56 -19.48 -39.56
N PHE A 107 11.43 -19.48 -38.55
CA PHE A 107 11.02 -19.32 -37.15
C PHE A 107 10.29 -17.99 -36.93
N LYS A 108 10.78 -16.90 -37.54
CA LYS A 108 10.09 -15.61 -37.55
C LYS A 108 8.71 -15.77 -38.17
N THR A 109 8.56 -16.40 -39.34
CA THR A 109 7.26 -16.63 -39.99
C THR A 109 6.29 -17.44 -39.12
N ILE A 110 6.77 -18.47 -38.42
CA ILE A 110 5.92 -19.28 -37.53
C ILE A 110 5.49 -18.45 -36.31
N MET A 111 6.42 -17.75 -35.66
CA MET A 111 6.11 -16.84 -34.55
C MET A 111 5.11 -15.76 -34.97
N ASN A 112 5.23 -15.26 -36.21
CA ASN A 112 4.36 -14.23 -36.74
C ASN A 112 2.91 -14.65 -36.92
N ARG A 113 2.64 -15.96 -37.02
CA ARG A 113 1.30 -16.55 -37.13
C ARG A 113 0.63 -16.80 -35.79
N THR A 114 1.38 -16.70 -34.68
CA THR A 114 0.88 -17.00 -33.34
C THR A 114 0.45 -15.74 -32.58
N SER A 115 -0.48 -15.91 -31.63
CA SER A 115 -0.94 -14.85 -30.73
C SER A 115 0.20 -14.35 -29.84
N LEU A 116 1.24 -15.17 -29.63
CA LEU A 116 2.47 -14.81 -28.91
C LEU A 116 3.16 -13.58 -29.50
N ARG A 117 3.02 -13.34 -30.81
CA ARG A 117 3.54 -12.13 -31.46
C ARG A 117 2.97 -10.86 -30.83
N HIS A 118 1.69 -10.83 -30.50
CA HIS A 118 1.07 -9.66 -29.86
C HIS A 118 1.61 -9.45 -28.45
N TRP A 119 1.98 -10.51 -27.75
CA TRP A 119 2.61 -10.43 -26.43
C TRP A 119 4.05 -9.89 -26.51
N ILE A 120 4.86 -10.38 -27.44
CA ILE A 120 6.22 -9.86 -27.68
C ILE A 120 6.16 -8.42 -28.23
N LYS A 121 5.14 -8.10 -29.04
CA LYS A 121 4.97 -6.76 -29.63
C LYS A 121 4.41 -5.74 -28.63
N LYS A 122 3.59 -6.15 -27.64
CA LYS A 122 3.01 -5.25 -26.62
C LYS A 122 4.08 -4.62 -25.71
N GLU A 123 5.23 -5.28 -25.55
CA GLU A 123 6.41 -4.68 -24.90
C GLU A 123 7.10 -3.63 -25.79
N ASN A 124 6.92 -3.72 -27.11
CA ASN A 124 7.61 -2.90 -28.11
C ASN A 124 6.75 -1.77 -28.69
N THR A 125 5.43 -1.81 -28.52
CA THR A 125 4.49 -0.87 -29.16
C THR A 125 3.85 0.15 -28.22
N ASN A 126 4.25 0.18 -26.95
CA ASN A 126 3.79 1.25 -26.04
C ASN A 126 4.63 2.53 -26.14
N ILE A 127 5.38 2.73 -27.22
CA ILE A 127 5.90 4.05 -27.60
C ILE A 127 5.78 4.16 -29.12
N GLY A 128 4.63 4.64 -29.57
CA GLY A 128 4.52 5.18 -30.91
C GLY A 128 5.25 6.51 -30.96
N HIS A 129 6.43 6.55 -31.56
CA HIS A 129 6.73 7.51 -32.63
C HIS A 129 8.06 7.15 -33.29
N GLU A 130 8.08 7.27 -34.61
CA GLU A 130 9.26 7.21 -35.47
C GLU A 130 10.39 8.08 -34.89
N CYS A 131 11.56 7.51 -34.62
CA CYS A 131 12.78 8.30 -34.57
C CYS A 131 14.05 7.46 -34.78
N SER A 132 15.00 8.12 -35.42
CA SER A 132 16.28 7.67 -35.95
C SER A 132 17.19 6.95 -34.94
N ASP A 133 18.07 6.11 -35.51
CA ASP A 133 18.92 5.05 -34.94
C ASP A 133 20.00 5.52 -33.93
N GLU A 134 20.03 6.78 -33.51
CA GLU A 134 21.13 7.35 -32.72
C GLU A 134 20.79 7.61 -31.23
N ASN A 135 19.50 7.64 -30.85
CA ASN A 135 19.06 7.97 -29.48
C ASN A 135 18.55 6.76 -28.66
N VAL A 136 18.66 5.54 -29.21
CA VAL A 136 18.06 4.32 -28.61
C VAL A 136 18.84 3.86 -27.37
N HIS A 137 20.15 4.11 -27.32
CA HIS A 137 21.00 3.68 -26.21
C HIS A 137 20.84 4.53 -24.94
N THR A 138 20.56 5.82 -25.08
CA THR A 138 20.33 6.75 -23.96
C THR A 138 18.93 6.56 -23.37
N VAL A 139 17.89 6.49 -24.19
CA VAL A 139 16.49 6.33 -23.75
C VAL A 139 16.25 4.98 -23.08
N ARG A 140 16.80 3.89 -23.63
CA ARG A 140 16.73 2.56 -22.99
C ARG A 140 17.45 2.53 -21.64
N LYS A 141 18.55 3.27 -21.51
CA LYS A 141 19.31 3.40 -20.26
C LYS A 141 18.52 4.20 -19.22
N HIS A 142 17.90 5.31 -19.60
CA HIS A 142 17.04 6.10 -18.71
C HIS A 142 15.84 5.31 -18.19
N HIS A 143 15.11 4.58 -19.05
CA HIS A 143 13.98 3.75 -18.58
C HIS A 143 14.41 2.57 -17.69
N SER A 144 15.59 1.99 -17.93
CA SER A 144 16.18 0.98 -17.04
C SER A 144 16.59 1.57 -15.69
N GLU A 145 17.15 2.78 -15.68
CA GLU A 145 17.53 3.50 -14.46
C GLU A 145 16.29 3.92 -13.66
N ASP A 146 15.22 4.37 -14.31
CA ASP A 146 13.94 4.69 -13.68
C ASP A 146 13.24 3.44 -13.13
N LEU A 147 13.29 2.31 -13.86
CA LEU A 147 12.77 1.04 -13.35
C LEU A 147 13.57 0.54 -12.12
N ALA A 148 14.90 0.70 -12.14
CA ALA A 148 15.74 0.34 -11.00
C ALA A 148 15.49 1.25 -9.80
N ARG A 149 15.29 2.56 -10.03
CA ARG A 149 14.91 3.55 -9.03
C ARG A 149 13.56 3.21 -8.40
N VAL A 150 12.53 2.98 -9.21
CA VAL A 150 11.19 2.60 -8.73
C VAL A 150 11.23 1.28 -7.97
N LYS A 151 12.04 0.30 -8.39
CA LYS A 151 12.23 -0.94 -7.63
C LYS A 151 12.90 -0.71 -6.28
N ALA A 152 13.90 0.17 -6.20
CA ALA A 152 14.56 0.53 -4.95
C ALA A 152 13.61 1.27 -4.01
N GLU A 153 12.82 2.22 -4.52
CA GLU A 153 11.78 2.93 -3.76
C GLU A 153 10.69 1.96 -3.27
N ASN A 154 10.22 1.04 -4.12
CA ASN A 154 9.24 0.03 -3.74
C ASN A 154 9.80 -0.92 -2.66
N ALA A 155 11.07 -1.32 -2.76
CA ALA A 155 11.74 -2.11 -1.72
C ALA A 155 11.83 -1.35 -0.39
N ALA A 156 12.19 -0.06 -0.42
CA ALA A 156 12.23 0.79 0.77
C ALA A 156 10.83 1.00 1.38
N LEU A 157 9.79 1.14 0.54
CA LEU A 157 8.41 1.22 0.99
C LEU A 157 7.96 -0.09 1.67
N LEU A 158 8.27 -1.25 1.09
CA LEU A 158 7.97 -2.55 1.70
C LEU A 158 8.68 -2.73 3.05
N GLU A 159 9.93 -2.28 3.16
CA GLU A 159 10.66 -2.26 4.43
C GLU A 159 9.97 -1.35 5.46
N SER A 160 9.56 -0.14 5.04
CA SER A 160 8.85 0.79 5.92
C SER A 160 7.51 0.22 6.42
N VAL A 161 6.75 -0.46 5.56
CA VAL A 161 5.49 -1.13 5.93
C VAL A 161 5.76 -2.23 6.96
N ALA A 162 6.77 -3.07 6.73
CA ALA A 162 7.15 -4.12 7.67
C ALA A 162 7.59 -3.55 9.04
N THR A 163 8.32 -2.43 9.05
CA THR A 163 8.69 -1.76 10.31
C THR A 163 7.47 -1.19 11.04
N MET A 164 6.49 -0.66 10.32
CA MET A 164 5.25 -0.13 10.88
C MET A 164 4.35 -1.24 11.44
N GLU A 165 4.29 -2.40 10.79
CA GLU A 165 3.59 -3.59 11.30
C GLU A 165 4.22 -4.09 12.62
N HIS A 166 5.55 -4.15 12.68
CA HIS A 166 6.30 -4.53 13.89
C HIS A 166 6.05 -3.52 15.02
N LEU A 167 6.08 -2.23 14.70
CA LEU A 167 5.81 -1.15 15.62
C LEU A 167 4.38 -1.21 16.19
N THR A 168 3.39 -1.42 15.33
CA THR A 168 1.97 -1.56 15.73
C THR A 168 1.78 -2.76 16.65
N SER A 169 2.43 -3.88 16.36
CA SER A 169 2.41 -5.07 17.21
C SER A 169 3.06 -4.81 18.57
N SER A 170 4.13 -4.02 18.61
CA SER A 170 4.83 -3.62 19.83
C SER A 170 3.95 -2.73 20.71
N VAL A 171 3.26 -1.74 20.12
CA VAL A 171 2.28 -0.89 20.84
C VAL A 171 1.20 -1.75 21.50
N HIS A 172 0.60 -2.67 20.74
CA HIS A 172 -0.47 -3.52 21.26
C HIS A 172 0.03 -4.40 22.43
N ARG A 173 1.22 -5.00 22.28
CA ARG A 173 1.84 -5.82 23.31
C ARG A 173 2.15 -5.02 24.57
N LEU A 174 2.74 -3.84 24.45
CA LEU A 174 3.05 -2.98 25.60
C LEU A 174 1.77 -2.47 26.29
N HIS A 175 0.72 -2.18 25.54
CA HIS A 175 -0.59 -1.84 26.11
C HIS A 175 -1.15 -2.98 26.96
N ILE A 176 -1.07 -4.23 26.50
CA ILE A 176 -1.48 -5.41 27.29
C ILE A 176 -0.65 -5.54 28.58
N VAL A 177 0.68 -5.36 28.49
CA VAL A 177 1.57 -5.43 29.67
C VAL A 177 1.21 -4.33 30.69
N LEU A 178 0.94 -3.11 30.22
CA LEU A 178 0.51 -2.00 31.06
C LEU A 178 -0.83 -2.31 31.75
N MET A 179 -1.81 -2.83 31.02
CA MET A 179 -3.11 -3.22 31.57
C MET A 179 -3.00 -4.31 32.63
N LYS A 180 -2.09 -5.28 32.42
CA LYS A 180 -1.81 -6.30 33.43
C LYS A 180 -1.15 -5.71 34.68
N ALA A 181 -0.14 -4.86 34.52
CA ALA A 181 0.50 -4.18 35.64
C ALA A 181 -0.49 -3.33 36.44
N PHE A 182 -1.43 -2.65 35.76
CA PHE A 182 -2.52 -1.93 36.40
C PHE A 182 -3.42 -2.82 37.27
N GLU A 183 -3.84 -3.97 36.76
CA GLU A 183 -4.66 -4.92 37.54
C GLU A 183 -3.87 -5.56 38.70
N ASP A 184 -2.56 -5.80 38.53
CA ASP A 184 -1.70 -6.32 39.59
C ASP A 184 -1.50 -5.28 40.73
N VAL A 185 -1.31 -3.99 40.39
CA VAL A 185 -1.31 -2.88 41.36
C VAL A 185 -2.61 -2.84 42.15
N LYS A 186 -3.74 -2.94 41.44
CA LYS A 186 -5.09 -2.86 42.03
C LYS A 186 -5.42 -4.06 42.92
N SER A 187 -4.90 -5.24 42.60
CA SER A 187 -5.11 -6.48 43.34
C SER A 187 -4.07 -6.74 44.45
N ALA A 188 -3.10 -5.81 44.63
CA ALA A 188 -1.98 -5.93 45.57
C ALA A 188 -1.14 -7.21 45.39
N HIS A 189 -1.09 -7.75 44.17
CA HIS A 189 -0.33 -8.96 43.84
C HIS A 189 1.11 -8.62 43.41
N SER A 190 2.05 -9.51 43.69
CA SER A 190 3.49 -9.50 43.31
C SER A 190 4.08 -8.15 42.87
N LEU A 191 4.48 -7.34 43.85
CA LEU A 191 4.85 -5.94 43.66
C LEU A 191 6.23 -5.73 43.00
N GLU A 192 7.17 -6.64 43.23
CA GLU A 192 8.55 -6.56 42.69
C GLU A 192 8.57 -6.87 41.19
N SER A 193 7.90 -7.96 40.79
CA SER A 193 7.86 -8.43 39.40
C SER A 193 7.11 -7.47 38.48
N THR A 194 6.08 -6.79 39.00
CA THR A 194 5.31 -5.78 38.27
C THR A 194 6.10 -4.49 38.07
N TYR A 195 6.89 -4.08 39.07
CA TYR A 195 7.81 -2.95 38.97
C TYR A 195 8.92 -3.20 37.92
N GLU A 196 9.51 -4.39 37.89
CA GLU A 196 10.49 -4.78 36.85
C GLU A 196 9.88 -4.82 35.45
N ALA A 197 8.65 -5.35 35.32
CA ALA A 197 7.92 -5.36 34.05
C ALA A 197 7.63 -3.94 33.55
N LEU A 198 7.35 -3.00 34.46
CA LEU A 198 7.08 -1.61 34.15
C LEU A 198 8.35 -0.86 33.69
N ASN A 199 9.48 -1.10 34.34
CA ASN A 199 10.76 -0.56 33.89
C ASN A 199 11.15 -1.11 32.52
N SER A 200 10.94 -2.41 32.29
CA SER A 200 11.16 -3.03 30.98
C SER A 200 10.26 -2.40 29.91
N LEU A 201 8.98 -2.19 30.22
CA LEU A 201 8.03 -1.50 29.35
C LEU A 201 8.47 -0.07 29.03
N ILE A 202 8.93 0.70 30.01
CA ILE A 202 9.41 2.08 29.78
C ILE A 202 10.65 2.07 28.86
N THR A 203 11.61 1.16 29.09
CA THR A 203 12.79 1.08 28.22
C THR A 203 12.42 0.71 26.79
N GLU A 204 11.47 -0.20 26.61
CA GLU A 204 11.01 -0.61 25.29
C GLU A 204 10.17 0.46 24.59
N ALA A 205 9.33 1.18 25.33
CA ALA A 205 8.58 2.32 24.82
C ALA A 205 9.52 3.46 24.36
N ASN A 206 10.65 3.67 25.04
CA ASN A 206 11.67 4.64 24.61
C ASN A 206 12.41 4.21 23.33
N LEU A 207 12.70 2.91 23.18
CA LEU A 207 13.23 2.36 21.92
C LEU A 207 12.22 2.56 20.78
N MET A 208 10.95 2.32 21.06
CA MET A 208 9.85 2.50 20.12
C MET A 208 9.66 3.97 19.72
N LYS A 209 9.76 4.90 20.67
CA LYS A 209 9.75 6.35 20.43
C LYS A 209 10.87 6.77 19.47
N THR A 210 12.05 6.19 19.67
CA THR A 210 13.21 6.42 18.79
C THR A 210 12.96 5.85 17.40
N ALA A 211 12.43 4.63 17.30
CA ALA A 211 12.12 4.00 16.01
C ALA A 211 11.05 4.77 15.22
N LEU A 212 10.00 5.25 15.89
CA LEU A 212 8.97 6.13 15.30
C LEU A 212 9.59 7.41 14.73
N GLY A 213 10.49 8.06 15.47
CA GLY A 213 11.18 9.26 15.02
C GLY A 213 12.06 9.06 13.78
N VAL A 214 12.48 7.82 13.49
CA VAL A 214 13.35 7.48 12.35
C VAL A 214 12.58 6.86 11.19
N ALA A 215 11.50 6.12 11.45
CA ALA A 215 10.72 5.38 10.46
C ALA A 215 9.71 6.24 9.69
N LEU A 216 9.36 7.41 10.21
CA LEU A 216 8.40 8.31 9.57
C LEU A 216 9.10 9.13 8.47
N PRO A 217 8.70 9.00 7.19
CA PRO A 217 9.33 9.74 6.11
C PRO A 217 9.09 11.25 6.28
N VAL A 218 10.17 12.04 6.34
CA VAL A 218 10.12 13.52 6.39
C VAL A 218 9.66 14.15 5.06
N SER A 219 9.25 13.37 4.06
CA SER A 219 8.99 13.90 2.71
C SER A 219 7.74 13.33 2.07
N TRP A 220 6.60 13.95 2.38
CA TRP A 220 5.47 14.12 1.44
C TRP A 220 5.15 15.61 1.24
N LEU A 221 6.18 16.47 1.28
CA LEU A 221 6.10 17.78 0.63
C LEU A 221 6.23 17.54 -0.88
N GLY A 222 5.17 17.01 -1.48
CA GLY A 222 4.93 17.18 -2.90
C GLY A 222 4.85 18.68 -3.15
N ASP A 223 5.77 19.16 -3.97
CA ASP A 223 5.68 20.47 -4.61
C ASP A 223 4.36 20.52 -5.38
N SER A 224 3.31 21.04 -4.72
CA SER A 224 2.05 21.41 -5.35
C SER A 224 2.22 22.80 -5.98
N SER A 225 3.24 22.95 -6.83
CA SER A 225 3.31 24.01 -7.83
C SER A 225 3.05 23.40 -9.20
N ASP A 226 2.20 24.08 -9.95
CA ASP A 226 1.89 23.88 -11.37
C ASP A 226 0.86 22.80 -11.72
N ALA A 227 -0.42 23.16 -11.61
CA ALA A 227 -1.39 22.91 -12.68
C ALA A 227 -2.63 23.83 -12.61
N ILE A 228 -2.60 24.85 -13.48
CA ILE A 228 -3.73 25.44 -14.23
C ILE A 228 -4.67 26.40 -13.46
N THR A 229 -4.33 27.69 -13.50
CA THR A 229 -5.30 28.73 -13.85
C THR A 229 -4.70 29.66 -14.89
N SER A 230 -5.17 29.54 -16.13
CA SER A 230 -5.00 30.52 -17.18
C SER A 230 -5.93 31.70 -16.93
N ASP A 231 -5.44 32.78 -16.33
CA ASP A 231 -5.76 34.12 -16.83
C ASP A 231 -4.66 35.10 -16.43
N ALA A 232 -4.21 35.88 -17.39
CA ALA A 232 -3.12 36.82 -17.24
C ALA A 232 -3.67 38.17 -16.79
N LEU A 233 -3.18 38.70 -15.66
CA LEU A 233 -2.97 40.14 -15.52
C LEU A 233 -1.88 40.43 -14.47
N TYR A 234 -0.96 41.32 -14.86
CA TYR A 234 0.22 41.84 -14.17
C TYR A 234 0.02 42.30 -12.71
N ASP A 235 0.98 41.98 -11.83
CA ASP A 235 1.70 42.96 -10.96
C ASP A 235 2.98 42.33 -10.35
N PRO A 236 4.20 42.87 -10.57
CA PRO A 236 5.44 42.35 -9.99
C PRO A 236 5.83 43.15 -8.74
N SER A 237 5.21 42.89 -7.60
CA SER A 237 5.82 43.26 -6.32
C SER A 237 5.42 42.31 -5.19
N GLU A 238 6.40 42.05 -4.32
CA GLU A 238 6.35 41.26 -3.09
C GLU A 238 6.74 39.78 -3.18
N SER A 239 8.01 39.56 -2.84
CA SER A 239 8.55 38.28 -2.38
C SER A 239 7.77 37.75 -1.16
N PRO A 240 7.26 36.51 -1.16
CA PRO A 240 6.81 35.88 0.06
C PRO A 240 8.01 35.26 0.77
N LYS A 241 8.32 35.78 1.95
CA LYS A 241 9.20 35.13 2.93
C LYS A 241 8.66 33.73 3.22
N SER A 242 9.41 32.69 2.88
CA SER A 242 9.08 31.31 3.21
C SER A 242 9.26 31.08 4.72
N SER A 243 8.19 31.22 5.51
CA SER A 243 8.14 30.61 6.84
C SER A 243 7.90 29.12 6.65
N LYS A 244 8.98 28.33 6.71
CA LYS A 244 8.94 26.87 6.87
C LYS A 244 8.15 26.53 8.14
N SER A 245 6.85 26.25 8.01
CA SER A 245 6.17 25.42 8.97
C SER A 245 6.40 23.97 8.56
N GLU A 246 7.28 23.30 9.28
CA GLU A 246 7.42 21.84 9.28
C GLU A 246 6.08 21.26 9.77
N LYS A 247 5.12 21.10 8.84
CA LYS A 247 3.85 20.43 9.14
C LYS A 247 4.14 18.94 9.22
N GLN A 248 4.37 18.48 10.44
CA GLN A 248 4.49 17.08 10.80
C GLN A 248 3.21 16.36 10.37
N ASP A 249 3.34 15.21 9.73
CA ASP A 249 2.22 14.40 9.24
C ASP A 249 1.28 14.01 10.42
N PRO A 250 -0.05 14.18 10.31
CA PRO A 250 -0.98 13.89 11.41
C PRO A 250 -0.90 12.44 11.93
N LEU A 251 -0.60 11.48 11.05
CA LEU A 251 -0.45 10.07 11.41
C LEU A 251 0.83 9.82 12.22
N SER A 252 1.92 10.47 11.79
CA SER A 252 3.19 10.54 12.51
C SER A 252 3.05 11.12 13.92
N SER A 253 2.24 12.18 14.06
CA SER A 253 1.97 12.84 15.35
C SER A 253 1.21 11.93 16.32
N ALA A 254 0.16 11.24 15.84
CA ALA A 254 -0.66 10.37 16.68
C ALA A 254 0.14 9.16 17.21
N GLY A 255 1.01 8.57 16.39
CA GLY A 255 1.90 7.46 16.80
C GLY A 255 2.85 7.86 17.93
N MET A 256 3.45 9.05 17.83
CA MET A 256 4.35 9.58 18.85
C MET A 256 3.62 9.88 20.16
N GLU A 257 2.44 10.50 20.09
CA GLU A 257 1.62 10.84 21.26
C GLU A 257 1.18 9.58 22.03
N MET A 258 0.79 8.50 21.33
CA MET A 258 0.41 7.23 21.97
C MET A 258 1.54 6.61 22.79
N VAL A 259 2.78 6.68 22.30
CA VAL A 259 3.94 6.15 23.03
C VAL A 259 4.26 7.01 24.25
N GLU A 260 4.12 8.34 24.15
CA GLU A 260 4.30 9.25 25.27
C GLU A 260 3.25 9.04 26.37
N LEU A 261 1.99 8.82 26.00
CA LEU A 261 0.93 8.46 26.94
C LEU A 261 1.20 7.12 27.63
N LEU A 262 1.74 6.14 26.92
CA LEU A 262 2.11 4.84 27.48
C LEU A 262 3.24 4.94 28.50
N ILE A 263 4.26 5.77 28.22
CA ILE A 263 5.35 6.07 29.16
C ILE A 263 4.80 6.81 30.39
N LEU A 264 3.97 7.83 30.20
CA LEU A 264 3.37 8.60 31.29
C LEU A 264 2.51 7.72 32.20
N ALA A 265 1.66 6.88 31.63
CA ALA A 265 0.84 5.95 32.40
C ALA A 265 1.69 4.95 33.19
N ALA A 266 2.81 4.49 32.60
CA ALA A 266 3.75 3.62 33.29
C ALA A 266 4.43 4.32 34.46
N ASP A 267 4.88 5.57 34.31
CA ASP A 267 5.49 6.31 35.42
C ASP A 267 4.49 6.60 36.55
N ILE A 268 3.24 6.94 36.23
CA ILE A 268 2.16 7.13 37.23
C ILE A 268 1.95 5.85 38.05
N LEU A 269 1.94 4.68 37.39
CA LEU A 269 1.81 3.40 38.09
C LEU A 269 3.04 3.12 38.95
N LYS A 270 4.22 3.50 38.48
CA LYS A 270 5.47 3.35 39.24
C LYS A 270 5.47 4.21 40.50
N ASP A 271 5.00 5.44 40.41
CA ASP A 271 4.87 6.34 41.55
C ASP A 271 3.83 5.84 42.57
N SER A 272 2.74 5.21 42.09
CA SER A 272 1.76 4.56 42.96
C SER A 272 2.34 3.41 43.79
N PHE A 273 3.29 2.65 43.22
CA PHE A 273 4.03 1.61 43.96
C PHE A 273 4.91 2.20 45.06
N ILE A 274 5.59 3.32 44.78
CA ILE A 274 6.45 4.00 45.77
C ILE A 274 5.61 4.56 46.92
N LEU A 275 4.40 5.06 46.63
CA LEU A 275 3.46 5.56 47.63
C LEU A 275 2.84 4.44 48.48
N ASN A 276 2.51 3.30 47.89
CA ASN A 276 1.89 2.17 48.59
C ASN A 276 2.86 1.37 49.47
N ASN A 277 4.18 1.49 49.25
CA ASN A 277 5.23 0.84 50.03
C ASN A 277 5.83 1.72 51.16
N LYS A 278 5.30 2.91 51.37
CA LYS A 278 5.78 3.88 52.36
C LYS A 278 4.85 3.93 53.57
#